data_AF-A0A2N6K551-F1
#
_entry.id   AF-A0A2N6K551-F1
#
_cell.length_a   1.000
_cell.length_b   1.000
_cell.length_c   1.000
_cell.angle_alpha   90.00
_cell.angle_beta   90.00
_cell.angle_gamma   90.00
#
_symmetry.space_group_name_H-M   'P 1'
#
loop_
_entity.id
_entity.type
_entity.pdbx_description
1 polymer ?
#
loop_
_entity_poly.entity_id
_entity_poly.type
_entity_poly.pdbx_seq_one_letter_code
_entity_poly.pdbx_strand_id
1 'polypeptide(L)'
;MSEQSDPQKQLKIQKGILQAEDELVVWIQTALDNTKYGDLEESQFRNLVRLSDTTDSAEVIKNFIRYQVGRDKKWGRGKESLAEKIIEDIDGNIQKKAQEIAKSCQSDFKPIWLEMIRRYLGYGARYLKYKRDGIQV
;
A
#
# COMPACT_ATOMS: atom_id res chain seq x y z
N MET A 1 3.56 24.75 -19.96
CA MET A 1 2.09 24.71 -20.10
C MET A 1 1.58 23.70 -19.10
N SER A 2 0.90 24.17 -18.06
CA SER A 2 0.27 23.31 -17.07
C SER A 2 -0.83 22.50 -17.77
N GLU A 3 -0.66 21.19 -17.86
CA GLU A 3 -1.77 20.27 -18.12
C GLU A 3 -2.78 20.47 -16.99
N GLN A 4 -3.76 21.36 -17.19
CA GLN A 4 -4.99 21.31 -16.44
C GLN A 4 -5.63 19.99 -16.80
N SER A 5 -5.37 18.96 -16.00
CA SER A 5 -5.94 17.64 -16.17
C SER A 5 -7.45 17.78 -16.31
N ASP A 6 -7.99 17.26 -17.39
CA ASP A 6 -9.42 17.20 -17.67
C ASP A 6 -10.18 16.77 -16.40
N PRO A 7 -11.02 17.63 -15.80
CA PRO A 7 -11.75 17.33 -14.57
C PRO A 7 -12.58 16.06 -14.67
N GLN A 8 -13.08 15.72 -15.87
CA GLN A 8 -13.81 14.48 -16.09
C GLN A 8 -12.90 13.25 -16.03
N LYS A 9 -11.65 13.36 -16.50
CA LYS A 9 -10.66 12.28 -16.35
C LYS A 9 -10.26 12.08 -14.90
N GLN A 10 -10.02 13.16 -14.15
CA GLN A 10 -9.72 13.07 -12.72
C GLN A 10 -10.84 12.37 -11.94
N LEU A 11 -12.10 12.73 -12.21
CA LEU A 11 -13.26 12.10 -11.58
C LEU A 11 -13.34 10.60 -11.89
N LYS A 12 -13.08 10.20 -13.14
CA LYS A 12 -13.06 8.79 -13.55
C LYS A 12 -11.96 8.00 -12.84
N ILE A 13 -10.76 8.58 -12.72
CA ILE A 13 -9.63 7.98 -12.00
C ILE A 13 -10.01 7.78 -10.53
N GLN A 14 -10.52 8.82 -9.86
CA GLN A 14 -10.96 8.72 -8.47
C GLN A 14 -12.02 7.64 -8.28
N LYS A 15 -13.01 7.58 -9.18
CA LYS A 15 -14.03 6.52 -9.16
C LYS A 15 -13.40 5.13 -9.32
N GLY A 16 -12.43 4.96 -10.22
CA GLY A 16 -11.70 3.71 -10.39
C GLY A 16 -10.93 3.28 -9.13
N ILE A 17 -10.28 4.23 -8.46
CA ILE A 17 -9.58 3.99 -7.19
C ILE A 17 -10.57 3.57 -6.10
N LEU A 18 -11.71 4.29 -5.97
CA LEU A 18 -12.75 3.95 -5.00
C LEU A 18 -13.32 2.55 -5.22
N GLN A 19 -13.52 2.14 -6.47
CA GLN A 19 -13.98 0.80 -6.82
C GLN A 19 -12.96 -0.30 -6.49
N ALA A 20 -11.68 0.04 -6.35
CA ALA A 20 -10.63 -0.89 -5.96
C ALA A 20 -10.41 -0.96 -4.44
N GLU A 21 -11.09 -0.16 -3.63
CA GLU A 21 -10.86 -0.09 -2.18
C GLU A 21 -11.09 -1.43 -1.48
N ASP A 22 -12.14 -2.16 -1.85
CA ASP A 22 -12.43 -3.49 -1.28
C ASP A 22 -11.26 -4.45 -1.52
N GLU A 23 -10.69 -4.44 -2.73
CA GLU A 23 -9.54 -5.28 -3.07
C GLU A 23 -8.30 -4.87 -2.26
N LEU A 24 -8.02 -3.57 -2.12
CA LEU A 24 -6.89 -3.07 -1.33
C LEU A 24 -7.00 -3.48 0.14
N VAL A 25 -8.21 -3.37 0.71
CA VAL A 25 -8.50 -3.79 2.09
C VAL A 25 -8.25 -5.29 2.25
N VAL A 26 -8.81 -6.11 1.35
CA VAL A 26 -8.64 -7.57 1.41
C VAL A 26 -7.17 -7.97 1.28
N TRP A 27 -6.42 -7.35 0.36
CA TRP A 27 -5.00 -7.68 0.15
C TRP A 27 -4.17 -7.39 1.40
N ILE A 28 -4.31 -6.21 2.03
CA ILE A 28 -3.50 -5.87 3.20
C ILE A 28 -3.92 -6.68 4.43
N GLN A 29 -5.20 -6.98 4.60
CA GLN A 29 -5.67 -7.86 5.68
C GLN A 29 -5.10 -9.27 5.50
N THR A 30 -5.18 -9.80 4.28
CA THR A 30 -4.59 -11.10 3.92
C THR A 30 -3.08 -11.12 4.18
N ALA A 31 -2.37 -10.05 3.83
CA ALA A 31 -0.94 -9.94 4.13
C ALA A 31 -0.68 -9.97 5.64
N LEU A 32 -1.43 -9.20 6.43
CA LEU A 32 -1.30 -9.15 7.88
C LEU A 32 -1.75 -10.44 8.59
N ASP A 33 -2.64 -11.24 8.00
CA ASP A 33 -3.15 -12.47 8.61
C ASP A 33 -2.33 -13.71 8.24
N ASN A 34 -1.82 -13.77 7.01
CA ASN A 34 -1.25 -15.01 6.47
C ASN A 34 0.28 -14.97 6.31
N THR A 35 0.95 -13.95 6.84
CA THR A 35 2.42 -13.82 6.75
C THR A 35 3.10 -13.83 8.11
N LYS A 36 4.40 -14.06 8.10
CA LYS A 36 5.25 -14.08 9.30
C LYS A 36 5.84 -12.70 9.54
N TYR A 37 5.62 -12.17 10.73
CA TYR A 37 6.25 -10.94 11.21
C TYR A 37 6.39 -11.00 12.75
N GLY A 38 7.21 -10.12 13.31
CA GLY A 38 7.48 -10.09 14.75
C GLY A 38 6.49 -9.21 15.51
N ASP A 39 6.92 -8.66 16.63
CA ASP A 39 6.15 -7.66 17.37
C ASP A 39 6.20 -6.30 16.66
N LEU A 40 5.56 -6.23 15.49
CA LEU A 40 5.43 -5.02 14.69
C LEU A 40 4.52 -4.03 15.41
N GLU A 41 5.11 -2.92 15.85
CA GLU A 41 4.39 -1.88 16.57
C GLU A 41 3.59 -1.00 15.61
N GLU A 42 2.46 -0.48 16.10
CA GLU A 42 1.65 0.50 15.38
C GLU A 42 2.48 1.74 14.97
N SER A 43 3.40 2.17 15.83
CA SER A 43 4.32 3.29 15.58
C SER A 43 5.16 3.07 14.31
N GLN A 44 5.64 1.86 14.10
CA GLN A 44 6.51 1.50 12.97
C GLN A 44 5.72 1.43 11.67
N PHE A 45 4.53 0.85 11.70
CA PHE A 45 3.65 0.83 10.53
C PHE A 45 3.19 2.26 10.17
N ARG A 46 2.83 3.09 11.16
CA ARG A 46 2.49 4.51 10.93
C ARG A 46 3.64 5.31 10.31
N ASN A 47 4.90 4.98 10.61
CA ASN A 47 6.05 5.61 9.96
C ASN A 47 6.12 5.26 8.47
N LEU A 48 5.77 4.03 8.08
CA LEU A 48 5.66 3.63 6.68
C LEU A 48 4.54 4.43 5.97
N VAL A 49 3.37 4.57 6.60
CA VAL A 49 2.26 5.37 6.06
C VAL A 49 2.70 6.82 5.86
N ARG A 50 3.28 7.46 6.89
CA ARG A 50 3.78 8.84 6.79
C ARG A 50 4.81 9.01 5.68
N LEU A 51 5.74 8.06 5.54
CA LEU A 51 6.69 8.11 4.42
C LEU A 51 5.94 8.07 3.08
N SER A 52 4.98 7.16 2.92
CA SER A 52 4.22 7.02 1.67
C SER A 52 3.44 8.28 1.30
N ASP A 53 2.96 9.05 2.28
CA ASP A 53 2.26 10.32 2.05
C ASP A 53 3.20 11.46 1.61
N THR A 54 4.48 11.38 1.97
CA THR A 54 5.48 12.44 1.70
C THR A 54 6.36 12.22 0.48
N THR A 55 6.34 11.02 -0.10
CA THR A 55 7.16 10.68 -1.27
C THR A 55 6.30 10.53 -2.52
N ASP A 56 6.88 10.87 -3.68
CA ASP A 56 6.29 10.64 -5.00
C ASP A 56 6.81 9.36 -5.68
N SER A 57 7.49 8.48 -4.93
CA SER A 57 8.15 7.29 -5.47
C SER A 57 7.77 6.01 -4.73
N ALA A 58 7.12 5.09 -5.45
CA ALA A 58 6.85 3.73 -4.97
C ALA A 58 8.15 2.97 -4.62
N GLU A 59 9.25 3.23 -5.33
CA GLU A 59 10.55 2.61 -5.04
C GLU A 59 11.12 3.07 -3.69
N VAL A 60 10.89 4.34 -3.30
CA VAL A 60 11.31 4.84 -1.98
C VAL A 60 10.54 4.13 -0.87
N ILE A 61 9.23 3.90 -1.06
CA ILE A 61 8.39 3.13 -0.12
C ILE A 61 8.92 1.70 0.02
N LYS A 62 9.14 1.00 -1.11
CA LYS A 62 9.70 -0.37 -1.09
C LYS A 62 11.09 -0.42 -0.46
N ASN A 63 11.95 0.55 -0.75
CA ASN A 63 13.28 0.64 -0.17
C ASN A 63 13.24 0.85 1.35
N PHE A 64 12.30 1.66 1.85
CA PHE A 64 12.09 1.80 3.27
C PHE A 64 11.70 0.47 3.93
N ILE A 65 10.78 -0.29 3.33
CA ILE A 65 10.41 -1.62 3.83
C ILE A 65 11.63 -2.53 3.90
N ARG A 66 12.43 -2.59 2.82
CA ARG A 66 13.69 -3.36 2.78
C ARG A 66 14.68 -2.92 3.86
N TYR A 67 14.80 -1.62 4.09
CA TYR A 67 15.64 -1.07 5.17
C TYR A 67 15.15 -1.52 6.56
N GLN A 68 13.84 -1.48 6.81
CA GLN A 68 13.28 -1.95 8.09
C GLN A 68 13.57 -3.44 8.33
N VAL A 69 13.46 -4.28 7.30
CA VAL A 69 13.81 -5.72 7.34
C VAL A 69 15.29 -5.95 7.65
N GLY A 70 16.17 -5.10 7.10
CA GLY A 70 17.60 -5.13 7.39
C GLY A 70 17.92 -4.75 8.83
N ARG A 71 17.20 -3.76 9.37
CA ARG A 71 17.39 -3.22 10.72
C ARG A 71 16.85 -4.12 11.84
N ASP A 72 15.71 -4.77 11.62
CA ASP A 72 15.00 -5.55 12.65
C ASP A 72 14.23 -6.73 12.03
N LYS A 73 13.82 -7.71 12.85
CA LYS A 73 12.99 -8.86 12.47
C LYS A 73 11.48 -8.57 12.52
N LYS A 74 11.06 -7.38 13.00
CA LYS A 74 9.64 -7.05 13.22
C LYS A 74 8.77 -7.14 11.97
N TRP A 75 9.30 -6.86 10.79
CA TRP A 75 8.56 -6.97 9.53
C TRP A 75 8.60 -8.38 8.89
N GLY A 76 9.28 -9.33 9.56
CA GLY A 76 9.59 -10.64 9.01
C GLY A 76 10.74 -10.62 8.02
N ARG A 77 11.24 -11.82 7.67
CA ARG A 77 12.31 -12.01 6.66
C ARG A 77 11.96 -13.17 5.73
N GLY A 78 12.38 -13.07 4.48
CA GLY A 78 12.20 -14.11 3.47
C GLY A 78 10.82 -14.10 2.82
N LYS A 79 10.56 -15.11 1.99
CA LYS A 79 9.40 -15.16 1.07
C LYS A 79 8.03 -15.18 1.75
N GLU A 80 7.96 -15.60 3.00
CA GLU A 80 6.70 -15.68 3.76
C GLU A 80 6.52 -14.48 4.70
N SER A 81 7.37 -13.45 4.57
CA SER A 81 7.32 -12.29 5.46
C SER A 81 6.28 -11.27 5.04
N LEU A 82 5.78 -10.51 6.03
CA LEU A 82 4.90 -9.39 5.77
C LEU A 82 5.56 -8.36 4.83
N ALA A 83 6.84 -8.07 5.05
CA ALA A 83 7.60 -7.16 4.18
C ALA A 83 7.59 -7.59 2.72
N GLU A 84 7.91 -8.86 2.45
CA GLU A 84 7.92 -9.39 1.08
C GLU A 84 6.52 -9.33 0.49
N LYS A 85 5.51 -9.75 1.25
CA LYS A 85 4.13 -9.76 0.76
C LYS A 85 3.60 -8.38 0.40
N ILE A 86 3.93 -7.35 1.19
CA ILE A 86 3.57 -5.96 0.87
C ILE A 86 4.27 -5.52 -0.43
N ILE A 87 5.55 -5.86 -0.62
CA ILE A 87 6.29 -5.53 -1.84
C ILE A 87 5.68 -6.25 -3.05
N GLU A 88 5.31 -7.52 -2.92
CA GLU A 88 4.62 -8.30 -3.96
C GLU A 88 3.25 -7.72 -4.30
N ASP A 89 2.47 -7.29 -3.31
CA ASP A 89 1.18 -6.66 -3.55
C ASP A 89 1.36 -5.32 -4.30
N ILE A 90 2.36 -4.52 -3.92
CA ILE A 90 2.73 -3.27 -4.59
C ILE A 90 3.10 -3.51 -6.06
N ASP A 91 4.02 -4.44 -6.33
CA ASP A 91 4.56 -4.72 -7.67
C ASP A 91 3.67 -5.66 -8.51
N GLY A 92 2.66 -6.28 -7.89
CA GLY A 92 1.74 -7.20 -8.52
C GLY A 92 0.34 -6.61 -8.64
N ASN A 93 -0.52 -6.95 -7.68
CA ASN A 93 -1.95 -6.68 -7.75
C ASN A 93 -2.27 -5.18 -7.84
N ILE A 94 -1.61 -4.36 -7.02
CA ILE A 94 -1.86 -2.91 -6.97
C ILE A 94 -1.37 -2.25 -8.26
N GLN A 95 -0.16 -2.59 -8.74
CA GLN A 95 0.37 -2.05 -9.98
C GLN A 95 -0.53 -2.40 -11.17
N LYS A 96 -0.95 -3.67 -11.27
CA LYS A 96 -1.83 -4.14 -12.33
C LYS A 96 -3.16 -3.38 -12.33
N LYS A 97 -3.80 -3.23 -11.17
CA LYS A 97 -5.07 -2.49 -11.08
C LYS A 97 -4.91 -1.02 -11.43
N ALA A 98 -3.82 -0.38 -10.99
CA ALA A 98 -3.52 1.00 -11.35
C ALA A 98 -3.33 1.17 -12.87
N GLN A 99 -2.67 0.22 -13.53
CA GLN A 99 -2.53 0.21 -15.00
C GLN A 99 -3.87 0.03 -15.71
N GLU A 100 -4.76 -0.83 -15.20
CA GLU A 100 -6.11 -1.01 -15.73
C GLU A 100 -6.92 0.30 -15.66
N ILE A 101 -6.89 0.98 -14.52
CA ILE A 101 -7.55 2.29 -14.33
C ILE A 101 -6.94 3.32 -15.28
N ALA A 102 -5.61 3.43 -15.33
CA ALA A 102 -4.89 4.37 -16.19
C ALA A 102 -5.24 4.18 -17.67
N LYS A 103 -5.28 2.92 -18.13
CA LYS A 103 -5.64 2.56 -19.49
C LYS A 103 -7.08 2.97 -19.82
N SER A 104 -8.03 2.72 -18.92
CA SER A 104 -9.43 3.11 -19.11
C SER A 104 -9.65 4.63 -19.18
N CYS A 105 -8.78 5.40 -18.51
CA CYS A 105 -8.86 6.85 -18.41
C CYS A 105 -7.90 7.60 -19.36
N GLN A 106 -7.05 6.87 -20.10
CA GLN A 106 -5.96 7.44 -20.91
C GLN A 106 -5.10 8.43 -20.12
N SER A 107 -4.59 7.97 -18.97
CA SER A 107 -3.79 8.76 -18.03
C SER A 107 -2.49 8.05 -17.66
N ASP A 108 -1.58 8.75 -16.98
CA ASP A 108 -0.39 8.14 -16.39
C ASP A 108 -0.79 7.25 -15.21
N PHE A 109 -0.24 6.04 -15.17
CA PHE A 109 -0.53 5.09 -14.10
C PHE A 109 0.25 5.38 -12.82
N LYS A 110 1.40 6.07 -12.89
CA LYS A 110 2.26 6.26 -11.71
C LYS A 110 1.56 7.00 -10.56
N PRO A 111 0.84 8.12 -10.79
CA PRO A 111 0.10 8.78 -9.72
C PRO A 111 -1.01 7.91 -9.13
N ILE A 112 -1.69 7.11 -9.97
CA ILE A 112 -2.75 6.19 -9.56
C ILE A 112 -2.17 5.08 -8.69
N TRP A 113 -1.06 4.49 -9.13
CA TRP A 113 -0.35 3.44 -8.40
C TRP A 113 0.07 3.92 -7.03
N LEU A 114 0.68 5.10 -6.94
CA LEU A 114 1.11 5.67 -5.68
C LEU A 114 -0.05 5.96 -4.72
N GLU A 115 -1.15 6.52 -5.22
CA GLU A 115 -2.36 6.76 -4.42
C GLU A 115 -2.97 5.45 -3.88
N MET A 116 -2.99 4.40 -4.69
CA MET A 116 -3.46 3.08 -4.25
C MET A 116 -2.53 2.45 -3.19
N ILE A 117 -1.21 2.62 -3.30
CA ILE A 117 -0.25 2.18 -2.27
C ILE A 117 -0.52 2.91 -0.94
N ARG A 118 -0.70 4.24 -0.97
CA ARG A 118 -1.01 5.04 0.24
C ARG A 118 -2.28 4.54 0.92
N ARG A 119 -3.34 4.27 0.15
CA ARG A 119 -4.59 3.70 0.67
C ARG A 119 -4.40 2.32 1.27
N TYR A 120 -3.76 1.41 0.54
CA TYR A 120 -3.42 0.05 0.99
C TYR A 120 -2.69 0.07 2.34
N LEU A 121 -1.63 0.88 2.46
CA LEU A 121 -0.88 1.03 3.71
C LEU A 121 -1.74 1.68 4.81
N GLY A 122 -2.56 2.68 4.48
CA GLY A 122 -3.49 3.29 5.41
C GLY A 122 -4.50 2.29 6.00
N TYR A 123 -5.05 1.39 5.18
CA TYR A 123 -5.91 0.30 5.65
C TYR A 123 -5.13 -0.69 6.51
N GLY A 124 -3.87 -1.00 6.15
CA GLY A 124 -2.99 -1.85 6.94
C GLY A 124 -2.74 -1.31 8.35
N ALA A 125 -2.49 -0.01 8.50
CA ALA A 125 -2.31 0.61 9.81
C ALA A 125 -3.58 0.46 10.68
N ARG A 126 -4.77 0.66 10.10
CA ARG A 126 -6.05 0.48 10.80
C ARG A 126 -6.27 -0.97 11.22
N TYR A 127 -5.99 -1.92 10.33
CA TYR A 127 -6.18 -3.33 10.61
C TYR A 127 -5.17 -3.87 11.62
N LEU A 128 -3.89 -3.46 11.54
CA LEU A 128 -2.89 -3.80 12.53
C LEU A 128 -3.30 -3.31 13.93
N LYS A 129 -3.85 -2.09 14.03
CA LYS A 129 -4.41 -1.59 15.29
C LYS A 129 -5.53 -2.48 15.82
N TYR A 130 -6.50 -2.82 14.96
CA TYR A 130 -7.57 -3.78 15.31
C TYR A 130 -7.01 -5.12 15.80
N LYS A 131 -6.02 -5.69 15.12
CA LYS A 131 -5.39 -6.95 15.52
C LYS A 131 -4.68 -6.85 16.87
N ARG A 132 -4.07 -5.71 17.20
CA ARG A 132 -3.34 -5.54 18.47
C ARG A 132 -4.27 -5.28 19.64
N ASP A 133 -5.24 -4.38 19.45
CA ASP A 133 -6.16 -3.96 20.51
C ASP A 133 -7.32 -4.96 20.70
N GLY A 134 -7.66 -5.72 19.65
CA GLY A 134 -8.70 -6.75 19.65
C GLY A 134 -8.25 -8.09 20.25
N ILE A 135 -6.95 -8.29 20.51
CA ILE A 135 -6.44 -9.38 21.35
C ILE A 135 -6.55 -8.92 22.81
N GLN A 136 -7.77 -8.70 23.29
CA GLN A 136 -8.07 -8.76 24.71
C GLN A 136 -8.74 -10.12 24.97
N VAL A 137 -7.92 -11.10 25.36
CA VAL A 137 -8.36 -12.34 26.02
C VAL A 137 -7.68 -12.41 27.37
#